data_AF-A0AAW9QX00-F1
#
_entry.id   AF-A0AAW9QX00-F1
#
_cell.length_a   1.000
_cell.length_b   1.000
_cell.length_c   1.000
_cell.angle_alpha   90.00
_cell.angle_beta   90.00
_cell.angle_gamma   90.00
#
_symmetry.space_group_name_H-M   'P 1'
#
loop_
_entity.id
_entity.type
_entity.pdbx_description
1 polymer ?
#
loop_
_entity_poly.entity_id
_entity_poly.type
_entity_poly.pdbx_seq_one_letter_code
_entity_poly.pdbx_strand_id
1 'polypeptide(L)'
;MALQYLDAAGTATSAGIFIPRDNLNGLTANSELASGESTITKQCKFLAAFLATFQSTLAANRANSSSLATGLGFALTKGNPIGSGQGRFSQTFIATFTTVFDNTDNTAYPIPVPTAGTSNGKGILKITDIFPDALAVAASGAISEAGVVIPHTDVDMYGAESTTAVDNDTQSRKWFAAVFRMLFDTIPQREAGVTQSALTVKALNEITQYDLADSDTASTNPTTGLSSSELTMLDIYSRSIQFSIEYLINEVTQTFDVRVA
;
A
#
# COMPACT_ATOMS: atom_id res chain seq x y z
N MET A 1 -6.38 12.40 11.84
CA MET A 1 -5.71 11.82 13.02
C MET A 1 -4.44 11.15 12.52
N ALA A 2 -3.57 10.61 13.37
CA ALA A 2 -2.30 10.01 12.95
C ALA A 2 -2.30 8.50 13.24
N LEU A 3 -1.55 7.73 12.46
CA LEU A 3 -1.28 6.31 12.71
C LEU A 3 -0.97 6.04 14.20
N GLN A 4 -1.59 5.02 14.77
CA GLN A 4 -1.30 4.61 16.14
C GLN A 4 -0.24 3.51 16.12
N TYR A 5 0.89 3.77 16.78
CA TYR A 5 1.98 2.81 16.97
C TYR A 5 1.89 2.20 18.36
N LEU A 6 1.95 0.87 18.45
CA LEU A 6 1.97 0.12 19.70
C LEU A 6 3.25 -0.71 19.77
N ASP A 7 4.03 -0.57 20.84
CA ASP A 7 5.25 -1.35 21.12
C ASP A 7 4.98 -2.62 21.95
N ALA A 8 3.74 -2.83 22.39
CA ALA A 8 3.29 -4.02 23.09
C ALA A 8 1.76 -4.14 22.97
N ALA A 9 1.19 -5.16 23.63
CA ALA A 9 -0.24 -5.28 23.82
C ALA A 9 -0.84 -3.98 24.38
N GLY A 10 -2.05 -3.64 23.96
CA GLY A 10 -2.68 -2.38 24.32
C GLY A 10 -4.10 -2.26 23.83
N THR A 11 -4.51 -1.04 23.53
CA THR A 11 -5.88 -0.72 23.14
C THR A 11 -5.88 0.25 21.96
N ALA A 12 -6.67 -0.06 20.94
CA ALA A 12 -6.86 0.82 19.80
C ALA A 12 -7.57 2.11 20.24
N THR A 13 -7.03 3.26 19.87
CA THR A 13 -7.63 4.57 20.15
C THR A 13 -8.78 4.89 19.19
N SER A 14 -8.83 4.23 18.03
CA SER A 14 -9.85 4.36 17.00
C SER A 14 -10.10 3.03 16.31
N ALA A 15 -11.27 2.91 15.66
CA ALA A 15 -11.52 1.79 14.76
C ALA A 15 -10.61 1.87 13.52
N GLY A 16 -10.16 0.74 13.03
CA GLY A 16 -9.20 0.69 11.93
C GLY A 16 -8.73 -0.71 11.60
N ILE A 17 -7.72 -0.78 10.74
CA ILE A 17 -6.99 -2.01 10.46
C ILE A 17 -5.72 -2.04 11.30
N PHE A 18 -5.59 -3.04 12.17
CA PHE A 18 -4.35 -3.34 12.87
C PHE A 18 -3.48 -4.25 12.01
N ILE A 19 -2.21 -3.88 11.87
CA ILE A 19 -1.17 -4.70 11.24
C ILE A 19 -0.13 -5.01 12.32
N PRO A 20 0.06 -6.29 12.69
CA PRO A 20 1.11 -6.66 13.62
C PRO A 20 2.49 -6.33 13.06
N ARG A 21 3.43 -6.00 13.96
CA ARG A 21 4.82 -5.68 13.59
C ARG A 21 5.45 -6.81 12.77
N ASP A 22 5.16 -8.06 13.10
CA ASP A 22 5.78 -9.23 12.48
C ASP A 22 5.37 -9.43 11.01
N ASN A 23 4.26 -8.80 10.59
CA ASN A 23 3.85 -8.75 9.19
C ASN A 23 4.51 -7.58 8.42
N LEU A 24 5.40 -6.78 9.04
CA LEU A 24 6.04 -5.62 8.43
C LEU A 24 7.56 -5.82 8.27
N ASN A 25 7.96 -6.24 7.06
CA ASN A 25 9.36 -6.49 6.69
C ASN A 25 10.24 -5.26 6.92
N GLY A 26 11.23 -5.39 7.81
CA GLY A 26 12.18 -4.33 8.15
C GLY A 26 11.91 -3.64 9.49
N LEU A 27 10.77 -3.89 10.12
CA LEU A 27 10.56 -3.63 11.55
C LEU A 27 10.93 -4.90 12.32
N THR A 28 11.99 -4.83 13.11
CA THR A 28 12.60 -6.01 13.76
C THR A 28 12.43 -6.00 15.28
N ALA A 29 12.23 -4.84 15.88
CA ALA A 29 12.12 -4.70 17.33
C ALA A 29 10.93 -3.80 17.73
N ASN A 30 10.25 -4.20 18.80
CA ASN A 30 9.16 -3.42 19.38
C ASN A 30 9.59 -2.00 19.79
N SER A 31 10.84 -1.84 20.22
CA SER A 31 11.41 -0.53 20.57
C SER A 31 11.34 0.47 19.42
N GLU A 32 11.30 0.01 18.17
CA GLU A 32 11.15 0.88 16.99
C GLU A 32 9.76 1.53 16.90
N LEU A 33 8.78 1.05 17.65
CA LEU A 33 7.42 1.59 17.75
C LEU A 33 7.17 2.32 19.08
N ALA A 34 8.16 2.33 19.98
CA ALA A 34 8.00 2.83 21.34
C ALA A 34 7.72 4.35 21.40
N SER A 35 7.21 4.80 22.54
CA SER A 35 6.95 6.23 22.78
C SER A 35 8.21 7.09 22.78
N GLY A 36 9.37 6.51 23.11
CA GLY A 36 10.68 7.19 23.07
C GLY A 36 11.21 7.43 21.64
N GLU A 37 10.70 6.72 20.64
CA GLU A 37 11.04 6.96 19.24
C GLU A 37 10.24 8.13 18.68
N SER A 38 10.93 8.99 17.92
CA SER A 38 10.30 10.16 17.32
C SER A 38 9.18 9.76 16.36
N THR A 39 8.11 10.56 16.29
CA THR A 39 6.97 10.28 15.40
C THR A 39 7.41 10.12 13.94
N ILE A 40 8.33 10.97 13.47
CA ILE A 40 8.81 10.93 12.10
C ILE A 40 9.67 9.68 11.83
N THR A 41 10.45 9.22 12.81
CA THR A 41 11.17 7.94 12.73
C THR A 41 10.19 6.79 12.55
N LYS A 42 9.16 6.71 13.40
CA LYS A 42 8.13 5.66 13.32
C LYS A 42 7.38 5.68 11.98
N GLN A 43 7.02 6.87 11.50
CA GLN A 43 6.36 7.05 10.20
C GLN A 43 7.24 6.59 9.04
N CYS A 44 8.52 6.97 9.02
CA CYS A 44 9.44 6.59 7.96
C CYS A 44 9.76 5.08 7.97
N LYS A 45 9.95 4.49 9.16
CA LYS A 45 10.13 3.04 9.33
C LYS A 45 8.89 2.27 8.89
N PHE A 46 7.72 2.71 9.33
CA PHE A 46 6.45 2.12 8.90
C PHE A 46 6.26 2.20 7.38
N LEU A 47 6.49 3.37 6.77
CA LEU A 47 6.40 3.53 5.32
C LEU A 47 7.35 2.56 4.59
N ALA A 48 8.62 2.53 4.99
CA ALA A 48 9.61 1.62 4.42
C ALA A 48 9.18 0.15 4.54
N ALA A 49 8.72 -0.26 5.72
CA ALA A 49 8.33 -1.64 5.97
C ALA A 49 7.03 -2.02 5.25
N PHE A 50 6.06 -1.11 5.21
CA PHE A 50 4.81 -1.27 4.46
C PHE A 50 5.10 -1.47 2.97
N LEU A 51 5.91 -0.58 2.37
CA LEU A 51 6.29 -0.67 0.95
C LEU A 51 7.09 -1.94 0.64
N ALA A 52 8.05 -2.29 1.50
CA ALA A 52 8.89 -3.48 1.32
C ALA A 52 8.05 -4.77 1.41
N THR A 53 7.18 -4.88 2.40
CA THR A 53 6.26 -6.02 2.58
C THR A 53 5.35 -6.16 1.37
N PHE A 54 4.63 -5.09 1.05
CA PHE A 54 3.71 -5.06 -0.08
C PHE A 54 4.42 -5.49 -1.37
N GLN A 55 5.59 -4.92 -1.63
CA GLN A 55 6.32 -5.21 -2.86
C GLN A 55 6.81 -6.66 -2.90
N SER A 56 7.31 -7.19 -1.78
CA SER A 56 7.73 -8.59 -1.71
C SER A 56 6.59 -9.56 -1.97
N THR A 57 5.41 -9.31 -1.41
CA THR A 57 4.24 -10.16 -1.61
C THR A 57 3.73 -10.08 -3.05
N LEU A 58 3.63 -8.88 -3.63
CA LEU A 58 3.24 -8.75 -5.04
C LEU A 58 4.26 -9.42 -5.97
N ALA A 59 5.56 -9.31 -5.69
CA ALA A 59 6.59 -9.96 -6.50
C ALA A 59 6.50 -11.49 -6.42
N ALA A 60 6.28 -12.04 -5.22
CA ALA A 60 6.06 -13.48 -5.03
C ALA A 60 4.80 -13.95 -5.78
N ASN A 61 3.71 -13.19 -5.70
CA ASN A 61 2.47 -13.49 -6.41
C ASN A 61 2.66 -13.43 -7.94
N ARG A 62 3.42 -12.47 -8.49
CA ARG A 62 3.71 -12.39 -9.94
C ARG A 62 4.54 -13.56 -10.47
N ALA A 63 5.34 -14.21 -9.63
CA ALA A 63 6.07 -15.41 -10.03
C ALA A 63 5.13 -16.59 -10.34
N ASN A 64 3.90 -16.54 -9.84
CA ASN A 64 2.84 -17.44 -10.25
C ASN A 64 2.20 -16.90 -11.54
N SER A 65 2.39 -17.62 -12.66
CA SER A 65 1.84 -17.26 -13.98
C SER A 65 0.31 -17.15 -14.02
N SER A 66 -0.39 -17.63 -12.99
CA SER A 66 -1.84 -17.47 -12.82
C SER A 66 -2.26 -16.25 -12.01
N SER A 67 -1.33 -15.45 -11.49
CA SER A 67 -1.64 -14.24 -10.74
C SER A 67 -1.91 -13.06 -11.68
N LEU A 68 -3.16 -12.59 -11.71
CA LEU A 68 -3.55 -11.36 -12.39
C LEU A 68 -3.39 -10.12 -11.49
N ALA A 69 -2.60 -10.17 -10.41
CA ALA A 69 -2.46 -9.06 -9.47
C ALA A 69 -2.03 -7.74 -10.16
N THR A 70 -1.27 -7.82 -11.27
CA THR A 70 -0.93 -6.67 -12.12
C THR A 70 -1.92 -6.38 -13.25
N GLY A 71 -2.68 -7.39 -13.69
CA GLY A 71 -3.67 -7.25 -14.76
C GLY A 71 -4.86 -6.39 -14.35
N LEU A 72 -5.11 -6.27 -13.04
CA LEU A 72 -6.18 -5.43 -12.49
C LEU A 72 -5.71 -4.01 -12.14
N GLY A 73 -4.63 -3.54 -12.80
CA GLY A 73 -4.16 -2.16 -12.70
C GLY A 73 -3.61 -1.76 -11.32
N PHE A 74 -3.18 -2.75 -10.53
CA PHE A 74 -2.49 -2.53 -9.27
C PHE A 74 -1.05 -3.00 -9.37
N ALA A 75 -0.08 -2.11 -9.13
CA ALA A 75 1.32 -2.47 -9.18
C ALA A 75 2.13 -1.72 -8.12
N LEU A 76 3.12 -2.41 -7.55
CA LEU A 76 4.19 -1.77 -6.79
C LEU A 76 5.52 -2.25 -7.34
N THR A 77 6.30 -1.34 -7.89
CA THR A 77 7.66 -1.63 -8.37
C THR A 77 8.68 -1.09 -7.38
N LYS A 78 9.79 -1.80 -7.26
CA LYS A 78 10.96 -1.40 -6.49
C LYS A 78 12.10 -1.20 -7.48
N GLY A 79 12.65 0.02 -7.54
CA GLY A 79 13.80 0.35 -8.38
C GLY A 79 15.08 -0.32 -7.89
N ASN A 80 16.18 -0.19 -8.64
CA ASN A 80 17.49 -0.57 -8.13
C ASN A 80 17.94 0.44 -7.05
N PRO A 81 18.68 0.00 -6.01
CA PRO A 81 19.22 0.92 -5.03
C PRO A 81 20.25 1.85 -5.69
N ILE A 82 20.19 3.14 -5.34
CA ILE A 82 21.10 4.16 -5.87
C ILE A 82 21.94 4.70 -4.71
N GLY A 83 23.26 4.63 -4.81
CA GLY A 83 24.15 5.19 -3.78
C GLY A 83 23.92 6.69 -3.60
N SER A 84 23.71 7.12 -2.35
CA SER A 84 23.46 8.53 -2.01
C SER A 84 24.55 9.13 -1.10
N GLY A 85 25.56 8.34 -0.75
CA GLY A 85 26.70 8.75 0.06
C GLY A 85 27.42 7.56 0.69
N GLN A 86 28.44 7.81 1.50
CA GLN A 86 29.15 6.76 2.22
C GLN A 86 28.18 6.03 3.17
N GLY A 87 28.08 4.71 3.01
CA GLY A 87 27.17 3.87 3.78
C GLY A 87 25.69 4.18 3.56
N ARG A 88 25.31 4.87 2.47
CA ARG A 88 23.92 5.30 2.24
C ARG A 88 23.45 4.96 0.84
N PHE A 89 22.19 4.56 0.74
CA PHE A 89 21.53 4.37 -0.54
C PHE A 89 20.07 4.78 -0.47
N SER A 90 19.52 5.17 -1.62
CA SER A 90 18.11 5.45 -1.81
C SER A 90 17.44 4.28 -2.51
N GLN A 91 16.28 3.88 -2.01
CA GLN A 91 15.41 2.89 -2.61
C GLN A 91 14.12 3.57 -3.05
N THR A 92 13.84 3.53 -4.36
CA THR A 92 12.59 4.04 -4.93
C THR A 92 11.53 2.95 -5.02
N PHE A 93 10.31 3.29 -4.62
CA PHE A 93 9.09 2.51 -4.80
C PHE A 93 8.09 3.32 -5.61
N ILE A 94 7.45 2.69 -6.59
CA ILE A 94 6.40 3.31 -7.41
C ILE A 94 5.16 2.44 -7.34
N ALA A 95 4.13 2.94 -6.67
CA ALA A 95 2.81 2.34 -6.63
C ALA A 95 1.98 2.88 -7.79
N THR A 96 1.24 2.04 -8.50
CA THR A 96 0.32 2.43 -9.57
C THR A 96 -1.04 1.84 -9.28
N PHE A 97 -2.06 2.69 -9.38
CA PHE A 97 -3.45 2.34 -9.15
C PHE A 97 -4.26 2.75 -10.37
N THR A 98 -5.03 1.81 -10.91
CA THR A 98 -6.00 2.06 -11.97
C THR A 98 -7.41 2.11 -11.38
N THR A 99 -8.15 3.13 -11.77
CA THR A 99 -9.53 3.38 -11.35
C THR A 99 -10.42 3.43 -12.57
N VAL A 100 -11.53 2.72 -12.50
CA VAL A 100 -12.66 2.80 -13.43
C VAL A 100 -13.58 3.89 -12.92
N PHE A 101 -13.95 4.81 -13.79
CA PHE A 101 -14.98 5.81 -13.60
C PHE A 101 -16.20 5.40 -14.42
N ASP A 102 -17.28 5.12 -13.74
CA ASP A 102 -18.54 4.76 -14.37
C ASP A 102 -19.42 6.00 -14.52
N ASN A 103 -19.61 6.44 -15.77
CA ASN A 103 -20.36 7.64 -16.08
C ASN A 103 -21.88 7.42 -15.96
N THR A 104 -22.35 6.18 -15.78
CA THR A 104 -23.78 5.90 -15.61
C THR A 104 -24.29 6.27 -14.23
N ASP A 105 -23.50 5.99 -13.20
CA ASP A 105 -23.84 6.22 -11.80
C ASP A 105 -22.89 7.21 -11.09
N ASN A 106 -21.89 7.73 -11.81
CA ASN A 106 -20.84 8.62 -11.32
C ASN A 106 -20.03 8.00 -10.17
N THR A 107 -19.78 6.69 -10.24
CA THR A 107 -18.95 5.99 -9.25
C THR A 107 -17.53 5.77 -9.74
N ALA A 108 -16.62 5.58 -8.77
CA ALA A 108 -15.23 5.23 -9.04
C ALA A 108 -14.87 3.96 -8.26
N TYR A 109 -14.31 2.98 -8.96
CA TYR A 109 -13.96 1.68 -8.39
C TYR A 109 -12.70 1.08 -9.03
N PRO A 110 -11.98 0.18 -8.33
CA PRO A 110 -10.86 -0.54 -8.94
C PRO A 110 -11.35 -1.49 -10.02
N ILE A 111 -10.52 -1.80 -11.03
CA ILE A 111 -10.87 -2.79 -12.06
C ILE A 111 -11.39 -4.09 -11.38
N PRO A 112 -12.64 -4.51 -11.66
CA PRO A 112 -13.23 -5.69 -11.03
C PRO A 112 -12.48 -6.98 -11.39
N VAL A 113 -12.55 -7.97 -10.50
CA VAL A 113 -12.01 -9.32 -10.75
C VAL A 113 -12.89 -10.03 -11.79
N PRO A 114 -12.30 -10.75 -12.75
CA PRO A 114 -13.06 -11.58 -13.69
C PRO A 114 -13.92 -12.62 -12.96
N THR A 115 -15.16 -12.80 -13.43
CA THR A 115 -16.14 -13.73 -12.85
C THR A 115 -16.40 -14.96 -13.72
N ALA A 116 -15.72 -15.07 -14.87
CA ALA A 116 -15.96 -16.10 -15.88
C ALA A 116 -14.68 -16.74 -16.41
N GLY A 117 -14.83 -17.91 -17.03
CA GLY A 117 -13.74 -18.64 -17.67
C GLY A 117 -12.70 -19.20 -16.70
N THR A 118 -11.53 -19.55 -17.24
CA THR A 118 -10.35 -19.99 -16.47
C THR A 118 -9.68 -18.87 -15.70
N SER A 119 -10.05 -17.61 -15.98
CA SER A 119 -9.58 -16.43 -15.28
C SER A 119 -10.41 -16.09 -14.04
N ASN A 120 -11.57 -16.72 -13.85
CA ASN A 120 -12.47 -16.45 -12.73
C ASN A 120 -11.74 -16.40 -11.37
N GLY A 121 -11.92 -15.30 -10.63
CA GLY A 121 -11.34 -15.11 -9.30
C GLY A 121 -9.84 -14.77 -9.28
N LYS A 122 -9.16 -14.75 -10.44
CA LYS A 122 -7.72 -14.41 -10.47
C LYS A 122 -7.51 -12.91 -10.30
N GLY A 123 -6.49 -12.56 -9.51
CA GLY A 123 -6.13 -11.17 -9.23
C GLY A 123 -6.73 -10.61 -7.93
N ILE A 124 -7.50 -11.40 -7.18
CA ILE A 124 -7.91 -11.07 -5.81
C ILE A 124 -6.67 -10.67 -4.99
N LEU A 125 -6.82 -9.59 -4.23
CA LEU A 125 -5.83 -8.99 -3.36
C LEU A 125 -6.53 -8.46 -2.10
N LYS A 126 -6.47 -9.26 -1.04
CA LYS A 126 -6.97 -8.91 0.30
C LYS A 126 -5.89 -8.24 1.14
N ILE A 127 -6.29 -7.54 2.19
CA ILE A 127 -5.33 -7.03 3.19
C ILE A 127 -4.55 -8.18 3.80
N THR A 128 -5.22 -9.29 4.11
CA THR A 128 -4.62 -10.51 4.66
C THR A 128 -3.67 -11.22 3.71
N ASP A 129 -3.77 -11.00 2.39
CA ASP A 129 -2.79 -11.55 1.46
C ASP A 129 -1.43 -10.85 1.60
N ILE A 130 -1.42 -9.55 1.94
CA ILE A 130 -0.19 -8.77 2.17
C ILE A 130 0.26 -8.86 3.63
N PHE A 131 -0.69 -8.82 4.57
CA PHE A 131 -0.46 -8.80 6.00
C PHE A 131 -1.29 -9.93 6.65
N PRO A 132 -0.77 -11.17 6.69
CA PRO A 132 -1.52 -12.37 7.11
C PRO A 132 -2.33 -12.26 8.41
N ASP A 133 -1.80 -11.56 9.40
CA ASP A 133 -2.39 -11.44 10.74
C ASP A 133 -3.06 -10.08 10.97
N ALA A 134 -3.28 -9.30 9.89
CA ALA A 134 -4.01 -8.05 9.98
C ALA A 134 -5.48 -8.30 10.32
N LEU A 135 -6.03 -7.43 11.17
CA LEU A 135 -7.39 -7.57 11.66
C LEU A 135 -8.09 -6.21 11.80
N ALA A 136 -9.40 -6.19 11.61
CA ALA A 136 -10.22 -5.03 11.89
C ALA A 136 -10.39 -4.89 13.41
N VAL A 137 -10.00 -3.73 13.96
CA VAL A 137 -10.16 -3.40 15.37
C VAL A 137 -11.25 -2.35 15.55
N ALA A 138 -12.08 -2.50 16.58
CA ALA A 138 -12.99 -1.45 17.02
C ALA A 138 -12.23 -0.38 17.82
N ALA A 139 -12.83 0.81 17.96
CA ALA A 139 -12.34 1.79 18.92
C ALA A 139 -12.39 1.20 20.34
N SER A 140 -11.33 1.41 21.11
CA SER A 140 -11.11 0.77 22.41
C SER A 140 -11.01 -0.77 22.37
N GLY A 141 -10.80 -1.36 21.19
CA GLY A 141 -10.54 -2.80 21.03
C GLY A 141 -9.18 -3.20 21.57
N ALA A 142 -9.11 -4.38 22.19
CA ALA A 142 -7.86 -4.94 22.70
C ALA A 142 -6.93 -5.37 21.55
N ILE A 143 -5.63 -5.11 21.72
CA ILE A 143 -4.56 -5.51 20.80
C ILE A 143 -3.58 -6.37 21.61
N SER A 144 -3.26 -7.56 21.11
CA SER A 144 -2.46 -8.56 21.82
C SER A 144 -0.95 -8.37 21.69
N GLU A 145 -0.49 -7.55 20.75
CA GLU A 145 0.93 -7.45 20.39
C GLU A 145 1.32 -6.08 19.82
N ALA A 146 2.61 -5.91 19.52
CA ALA A 146 3.13 -4.70 18.91
C ALA A 146 2.70 -4.59 17.43
N GLY A 147 2.45 -3.37 16.96
CA GLY A 147 2.06 -3.13 15.58
C GLY A 147 1.55 -1.72 15.33
N VAL A 148 0.84 -1.58 14.22
CA VAL A 148 0.33 -0.28 13.76
C VAL A 148 -1.16 -0.38 13.48
N VAL A 149 -1.95 0.52 14.04
CA VAL A 149 -3.35 0.72 13.64
C VAL A 149 -3.43 1.85 12.64
N ILE A 150 -4.04 1.56 11.50
CA ILE A 150 -4.42 2.52 10.47
C ILE A 150 -5.91 2.85 10.67
N PRO A 151 -6.27 4.04 11.18
CA PRO A 151 -7.65 4.38 11.48
C PRO A 151 -8.51 4.46 10.21
N HIS A 152 -9.74 3.93 10.24
CA HIS A 152 -10.68 4.07 9.12
C HIS A 152 -10.94 5.53 8.78
N THR A 153 -11.20 6.36 9.80
CA THR A 153 -11.48 7.79 9.64
C THR A 153 -10.40 8.55 8.88
N ASP A 154 -9.14 8.09 8.95
CA ASP A 154 -8.04 8.75 8.25
C ASP A 154 -7.93 8.28 6.79
N VAL A 155 -8.20 7.01 6.49
CA VAL A 155 -8.14 6.48 5.12
C VAL A 155 -9.41 6.74 4.30
N ASP A 156 -10.57 6.88 4.95
CA ASP A 156 -11.85 7.15 4.27
C ASP A 156 -11.83 8.50 3.55
N MET A 157 -11.13 9.48 4.13
CA MET A 157 -10.90 10.80 3.51
C MET A 157 -10.15 10.71 2.18
N TYR A 158 -9.51 9.57 1.88
CA TYR A 158 -8.79 9.30 0.64
C TYR A 158 -9.49 8.26 -0.25
N GLY A 159 -10.76 7.93 0.04
CA GLY A 159 -11.60 7.08 -0.82
C GLY A 159 -11.66 5.60 -0.41
N ALA A 160 -11.20 5.24 0.80
CA ALA A 160 -11.50 3.93 1.37
C ALA A 160 -12.99 3.83 1.78
N GLU A 161 -13.47 2.59 1.92
CA GLU A 161 -14.79 2.32 2.51
C GLU A 161 -14.73 2.49 4.03
N SER A 162 -15.77 3.08 4.62
CA SER A 162 -15.77 3.45 6.05
C SER A 162 -15.61 2.30 7.04
N THR A 163 -15.85 1.08 6.56
CA THR A 163 -15.63 -0.17 7.31
C THR A 163 -15.04 -1.21 6.36
N THR A 164 -13.74 -1.13 6.14
CA THR A 164 -13.01 -2.14 5.37
C THR A 164 -12.89 -3.45 6.16
N ALA A 165 -13.39 -4.54 5.58
CA ALA A 165 -13.11 -5.89 6.04
C ALA A 165 -11.79 -6.38 5.44
N VAL A 166 -10.91 -6.94 6.27
CA VAL A 166 -9.56 -7.37 5.85
C VAL A 166 -9.56 -8.47 4.78
N ASP A 167 -10.63 -9.26 4.71
CA ASP A 167 -10.79 -10.37 3.76
C ASP A 167 -11.62 -10.03 2.51
N ASN A 168 -12.06 -8.77 2.35
CA ASN A 168 -12.85 -8.33 1.20
C ASN A 168 -11.94 -7.71 0.12
N ASP A 169 -11.86 -8.34 -1.05
CA ASP A 169 -11.02 -7.91 -2.17
C ASP A 169 -11.30 -6.47 -2.65
N THR A 170 -12.55 -6.17 -2.98
CA THR A 170 -12.94 -4.86 -3.53
C THR A 170 -12.62 -3.74 -2.55
N GLN A 171 -12.90 -3.96 -1.27
CA GLN A 171 -12.59 -2.99 -0.22
C GLN A 171 -11.08 -2.87 -0.01
N SER A 172 -10.34 -3.97 -0.07
CA SER A 172 -8.88 -4.00 0.12
C SER A 172 -8.15 -3.17 -0.92
N ARG A 173 -8.51 -3.25 -2.21
CA ARG A 173 -7.87 -2.43 -3.25
C ARG A 173 -8.10 -0.93 -3.07
N LYS A 174 -9.34 -0.52 -2.75
CA LYS A 174 -9.65 0.88 -2.41
C LYS A 174 -8.88 1.33 -1.18
N TRP A 175 -8.85 0.48 -0.14
CA TRP A 175 -8.12 0.74 1.09
C TRP A 175 -6.62 0.91 0.85
N PHE A 176 -6.00 0.05 0.06
CA PHE A 176 -4.58 0.21 -0.28
C PHE A 176 -4.33 1.53 -1.01
N ALA A 177 -5.09 1.86 -2.07
CA ALA A 177 -4.94 3.13 -2.77
C ALA A 177 -5.07 4.34 -1.82
N ALA A 178 -6.05 4.29 -0.93
CA ALA A 178 -6.27 5.30 0.10
C ALA A 178 -5.12 5.40 1.10
N VAL A 179 -4.58 4.26 1.59
CA VAL A 179 -3.42 4.23 2.49
C VAL A 179 -2.18 4.82 1.82
N PHE A 180 -1.90 4.47 0.56
CA PHE A 180 -0.79 5.07 -0.17
C PHE A 180 -0.95 6.58 -0.33
N ARG A 181 -2.17 7.06 -0.57
CA ARG A 181 -2.48 8.49 -0.67
C ARG A 181 -2.35 9.20 0.69
N MET A 182 -2.82 8.58 1.77
CA MET A 182 -2.67 9.07 3.13
C MET A 182 -1.19 9.13 3.54
N LEU A 183 -0.41 8.07 3.29
CA LEU A 183 1.03 8.04 3.57
C LEU A 183 1.79 9.04 2.72
N PHE A 184 1.36 9.23 1.47
CA PHE A 184 1.81 10.35 0.66
C PHE A 184 1.54 11.63 1.44
N ASP A 185 0.30 12.01 1.72
CA ASP A 185 0.00 13.31 2.35
C ASP A 185 0.72 13.53 3.71
N THR A 186 0.64 12.54 4.59
CA THR A 186 1.04 12.66 6.00
C THR A 186 2.54 12.64 6.27
N ILE A 187 3.33 11.94 5.45
CA ILE A 187 4.78 11.83 5.66
C ILE A 187 5.49 12.92 4.86
N PRO A 188 6.20 13.85 5.52
CA PRO A 188 6.85 14.94 4.81
C PRO A 188 8.07 14.43 4.02
N GLN A 189 8.33 15.09 2.90
CA GLN A 189 9.61 14.92 2.20
C GLN A 189 10.70 15.63 3.01
N ARG A 190 11.90 15.06 3.03
CA ARG A 190 13.08 15.68 3.62
C ARG A 190 13.40 16.97 2.88
N GLU A 191 13.65 18.02 3.67
CA GLU A 191 14.20 19.28 3.20
C GLU A 191 15.43 19.60 4.04
N ALA A 192 16.59 19.74 3.38
CA ALA A 192 17.86 19.88 4.06
C ALA A 192 17.86 21.07 5.03
N GLY A 193 18.09 20.80 6.31
CA GLY A 193 18.12 21.82 7.37
C GLY A 193 16.75 22.34 7.82
N VAL A 194 15.65 21.80 7.29
CA VAL A 194 14.28 22.25 7.59
C VAL A 194 13.44 21.10 8.13
N THR A 195 13.31 20.02 7.35
CA THR A 195 12.36 18.94 7.63
C THR A 195 13.09 17.62 7.74
N GLN A 196 13.08 17.03 8.94
CA GLN A 196 13.58 15.67 9.14
C GLN A 196 12.65 14.67 8.47
N SER A 197 13.21 13.72 7.73
CA SER A 197 12.48 12.59 7.14
C SER A 197 13.47 11.58 6.56
N ALA A 198 13.03 10.35 6.25
CA ALA A 198 13.79 9.44 5.38
C ALA A 198 13.39 9.54 3.91
N LEU A 199 12.25 10.18 3.63
CA LEU A 199 11.69 10.32 2.30
C LEU A 199 12.40 11.44 1.55
N THR A 200 13.29 11.10 0.61
CA THR A 200 14.09 12.08 -0.15
C THR A 200 13.37 12.57 -1.41
N VAL A 201 12.48 11.76 -1.98
CA VAL A 201 11.64 12.13 -3.11
C VAL A 201 10.23 11.62 -2.87
N LYS A 202 9.26 12.49 -3.15
CA LYS A 202 7.83 12.19 -3.09
C LYS A 202 7.13 12.82 -4.29
N ALA A 203 6.57 12.00 -5.18
CA ALA A 203 5.92 12.50 -6.39
C ALA A 203 4.55 11.84 -6.63
N LEU A 204 3.58 12.67 -7.06
CA LEU A 204 2.34 12.19 -7.68
C LEU A 204 2.50 12.38 -9.17
N ASN A 205 2.53 11.28 -9.90
CA ASN A 205 2.64 11.35 -11.35
C ASN A 205 1.31 11.80 -11.96
N GLU A 206 1.41 12.20 -13.23
CA GLU A 206 0.26 12.58 -14.04
C GLU A 206 -0.73 11.42 -14.14
N ILE A 207 -2.00 11.78 -14.33
CA ILE A 207 -3.05 10.81 -14.61
C ILE A 207 -2.96 10.46 -16.08
N THR A 208 -2.91 9.17 -16.39
CA THR A 208 -2.88 8.66 -17.76
C THR A 208 -4.12 7.83 -18.02
N GLN A 209 -4.67 7.91 -19.23
CA GLN A 209 -5.68 6.96 -19.67
C GLN A 209 -5.09 5.54 -19.67
N TYR A 210 -5.89 4.56 -19.26
CA TYR A 210 -5.52 3.16 -19.23
C TYR A 210 -6.35 2.40 -20.25
N ASP A 211 -5.70 1.93 -21.30
CA ASP A 211 -6.37 1.19 -22.37
C ASP A 211 -6.40 -0.31 -22.03
N LEU A 212 -7.60 -0.90 -22.09
CA LEU A 212 -7.79 -2.34 -21.97
C LEU A 212 -7.57 -3.01 -23.32
N ALA A 213 -6.92 -4.18 -23.32
CA ALA A 213 -6.82 -5.02 -24.50
C ALA A 213 -8.12 -5.81 -24.73
N ASP A 214 -8.37 -6.28 -25.95
CA ASP A 214 -9.55 -7.09 -26.27
C ASP A 214 -9.68 -8.35 -25.40
N SER A 215 -8.55 -8.95 -25.00
CA SER A 215 -8.52 -10.10 -24.09
C SER A 215 -9.08 -9.79 -22.71
N ASP A 216 -9.07 -8.53 -22.29
CA ASP A 216 -9.42 -8.12 -20.94
C ASP A 216 -10.93 -8.15 -20.68
N THR A 217 -11.71 -8.01 -21.76
CA THR A 217 -13.18 -8.02 -21.74
C THR A 217 -13.78 -9.16 -22.59
N ALA A 218 -12.96 -10.15 -22.96
CA ALA A 218 -13.38 -11.29 -23.76
C ALA A 218 -14.54 -12.07 -23.11
N SER A 219 -15.57 -12.41 -23.89
CA SER A 219 -16.80 -13.01 -23.34
C SER A 219 -16.64 -14.39 -22.68
N THR A 220 -15.60 -15.14 -23.02
CA THR A 220 -15.41 -16.53 -22.56
C THR A 220 -14.32 -16.69 -21.49
N ASN A 221 -13.32 -15.80 -21.48
CA ASN A 221 -12.20 -15.86 -20.55
C ASN A 221 -11.58 -14.46 -20.35
N PRO A 222 -12.32 -13.49 -19.79
CA PRO A 222 -11.81 -12.14 -19.61
C PRO A 222 -10.73 -12.11 -18.52
N THR A 223 -9.82 -11.15 -18.58
CA THR A 223 -8.83 -10.92 -17.50
C THR A 223 -9.33 -9.91 -16.47
N THR A 224 -10.43 -9.20 -16.77
CA THR A 224 -11.12 -8.28 -15.86
C THR A 224 -12.58 -8.69 -15.68
N GLY A 225 -13.27 -8.12 -14.70
CA GLY A 225 -14.71 -8.28 -14.53
C GLY A 225 -15.55 -7.33 -15.39
N LEU A 226 -14.93 -6.57 -16.29
CA LEU A 226 -15.61 -5.66 -17.21
C LEU A 226 -15.98 -6.38 -18.51
N SER A 227 -17.07 -5.95 -19.12
CA SER A 227 -17.52 -6.39 -20.44
C SER A 227 -17.27 -5.33 -21.49
N SER A 228 -17.11 -5.75 -22.74
CA SER A 228 -16.89 -4.84 -23.87
C SER A 228 -18.06 -3.87 -24.10
N SER A 229 -19.28 -4.27 -23.73
CA SER A 229 -20.47 -3.40 -23.81
C SER A 229 -20.44 -2.25 -22.81
N GLU A 230 -19.83 -2.45 -21.64
CA GLU A 230 -19.76 -1.42 -20.59
C GLU A 230 -18.75 -0.32 -20.96
N LEU A 231 -17.70 -0.65 -21.73
CA LEU A 231 -16.62 0.29 -22.07
C LEU A 231 -17.07 1.59 -22.74
N THR A 232 -18.27 1.64 -23.32
CA THR A 232 -18.83 2.88 -23.90
C THR A 232 -19.25 3.92 -22.85
N MET A 233 -19.40 3.50 -21.60
CA MET A 233 -19.84 4.32 -20.48
C MET A 233 -18.78 4.42 -19.37
N LEU A 234 -17.62 3.77 -19.56
CA LEU A 234 -16.54 3.72 -18.58
C LEU A 234 -15.32 4.49 -19.09
N ASP A 235 -14.74 5.32 -18.23
CA ASP A 235 -13.40 5.86 -18.41
C ASP A 235 -12.44 5.16 -17.44
N ILE A 236 -11.22 4.82 -17.89
CA ILE A 236 -10.26 4.12 -17.05
C ILE A 236 -8.96 4.93 -17.01
N TYR A 237 -8.51 5.24 -15.80
CA TYR A 237 -7.30 6.03 -15.59
C TYR A 237 -6.37 5.36 -14.60
N SER A 238 -5.08 5.49 -14.87
CA SER A 238 -4.02 5.11 -13.95
C SER A 238 -3.36 6.34 -13.35
N ARG A 239 -2.95 6.22 -12.09
CA ARG A 239 -2.07 7.19 -11.44
C ARG A 239 -1.02 6.47 -10.62
N SER A 240 0.20 7.00 -10.66
CA SER A 240 1.29 6.48 -9.85
C SER A 240 1.71 7.43 -8.75
N ILE A 241 2.12 6.84 -7.62
CA ILE A 241 2.68 7.52 -6.45
C ILE A 241 4.10 6.98 -6.22
N GLN A 242 5.06 7.88 -6.12
CA GLN A 242 6.47 7.54 -5.93
C GLN A 242 6.96 7.96 -4.54
N PHE A 243 7.71 7.04 -3.91
CA PHE A 243 8.46 7.27 -2.68
C PHE A 243 9.91 6.87 -2.89
N SER A 244 10.86 7.76 -2.61
CA SER A 244 12.29 7.40 -2.52
C SER A 244 12.74 7.54 -1.08
N ILE A 245 13.14 6.43 -0.47
CA ILE A 245 13.51 6.36 0.94
C ILE A 245 15.02 6.15 1.03
N GLU A 246 15.69 6.94 1.85
CA GLU A 246 17.11 6.76 2.11
C GLU A 246 17.35 5.83 3.30
N TYR A 247 18.28 4.91 3.13
CA TYR A 247 18.73 3.95 4.12
C TYR A 247 20.18 4.20 4.48
N LEU A 248 20.53 3.87 5.72
CA LEU A 248 21.89 3.83 6.24
C LEU A 248 22.30 2.38 6.46
N ILE A 249 23.47 2.02 5.96
CA ILE A 249 24.11 0.73 6.16
C ILE A 249 24.87 0.80 7.49
N ASN A 250 24.56 -0.13 8.39
CA ASN A 250 25.42 -0.41 9.53
C ASN A 250 26.45 -1.46 9.09
N GLU A 251 27.67 -1.01 8.83
CA GLU A 251 28.76 -1.87 8.33
C GLU A 251 29.20 -2.93 9.37
N VAL A 252 28.93 -2.71 10.65
CA VAL A 252 29.30 -3.66 11.72
C VAL A 252 28.32 -4.82 11.78
N THR A 253 27.01 -4.53 11.74
CA THR A 253 25.96 -5.55 11.83
C THR A 253 25.50 -6.05 10.46
N GLN A 254 25.96 -5.42 9.37
CA GLN A 254 25.51 -5.67 7.99
C GLN A 254 23.98 -5.53 7.86
N THR A 255 23.39 -4.60 8.61
CA THR A 255 21.97 -4.28 8.55
C THR A 255 21.74 -2.94 7.90
N PHE A 256 20.51 -2.73 7.41
CA PHE A 256 20.07 -1.45 6.85
C PHE A 256 18.96 -0.91 7.74
N ASP A 257 18.99 0.39 8.02
CA ASP A 257 17.90 1.10 8.70
C ASP A 257 17.52 2.35 7.89
N VAL A 258 16.29 2.85 8.06
CA VAL A 258 15.88 4.10 7.45
C VAL A 258 16.69 5.24 8.05
N ARG A 259 17.28 6.07 7.18
CA ARG A 259 18.00 7.25 7.63
C ARG A 259 16.99 8.38 7.81
N VAL A 260 16.74 8.82 9.03
CA VAL A 260 16.00 10.07 9.28
C VAL A 260 17.01 11.17 9.62
N ALA A 261 17.01 12.25 8.84
CA ALA A 261 17.93 13.36 8.97
C ALA A 261 17.28 14.64 8.48
#